data_AF-A0A9X5HFH1-F1
#
_entry.id   AF-A0A9X5HFH1-F1
#
_cell.length_a   1.000
_cell.length_b   1.000
_cell.length_c   1.000
_cell.angle_alpha   90.00
_cell.angle_beta   90.00
_cell.angle_gamma   90.00
#
_symmetry.space_group_name_H-M   'P 1'
#
loop_
_entity.id
_entity.type
_entity.pdbx_description
1 polymer ?
#
loop_
_entity_poly.entity_id
_entity_poly.type
_entity_poly.pdbx_seq_one_letter_code
_entity_poly.pdbx_strand_id
1 'polypeptide(L)'
;AEAADRLHRLHADARDALDENGKTAEPGVDTWEATNLLCVARVLVEAARRREETRGCHWREDRPGRDDTAWRRHIVVRLNPDRSLAVRTTDTTDFPPTLPQAQEQ
;
A
#
# COMPACT_ATOMS: atom_id res chain seq x y z
N ALA A 1 0.94 7.82 11.03
CA ALA A 1 -0.32 7.04 11.19
C ALA A 1 -1.48 7.74 10.49
N GLU A 2 -1.76 9.00 10.82
CA GLU A 2 -2.90 9.77 10.27
C GLU A 2 -3.08 9.70 8.74
N ALA A 3 -2.01 9.88 7.96
CA ALA A 3 -2.11 9.84 6.49
C ALA A 3 -2.60 8.49 5.96
N ALA A 4 -2.17 7.37 6.57
CA ALA A 4 -2.62 6.03 6.19
C ALA A 4 -4.13 5.89 6.47
N ASP A 5 -4.55 6.31 7.66
CA ASP A 5 -5.96 6.22 8.09
C ASP A 5 -6.86 7.10 7.22
N ARG A 6 -6.39 8.29 6.82
CA ARG A 6 -7.11 9.18 5.90
C ARG A 6 -7.25 8.59 4.51
N LEU A 7 -6.19 7.99 3.96
CA LEU A 7 -6.25 7.34 2.65
C LEU A 7 -7.12 6.07 2.67
N HIS A 8 -7.12 5.33 3.78
CA HIS A 8 -8.02 4.19 3.98
C HIS A 8 -9.49 4.64 4.01
N ARG A 9 -9.81 5.70 4.76
CA ARG A 9 -11.15 6.28 4.78
C ARG A 9 -11.60 6.76 3.40
N LEU A 10 -10.77 7.57 2.73
CA LEU A 10 -11.08 8.07 1.37
C LEU A 10 -11.39 6.92 0.40
N HIS A 11 -10.67 5.81 0.50
CA HIS A 11 -10.94 4.64 -0.33
C HIS A 11 -12.22 3.90 0.06
N ALA A 12 -12.52 3.76 1.35
CA ALA A 12 -13.76 3.15 1.83
C ALA A 12 -14.96 3.99 1.37
N ASP A 13 -14.93 5.31 1.63
CA ASP A 13 -15.98 6.24 1.24
C ASP A 13 -16.23 6.21 -0.29
N ALA A 14 -15.17 6.16 -1.10
CA ALA A 14 -15.29 6.06 -2.55
C ALA A 14 -15.89 4.73 -3.03
N ARG A 15 -15.70 3.65 -2.27
CA ARG A 15 -16.30 2.34 -2.58
C ARG A 15 -17.77 2.29 -2.17
N ASP A 16 -18.09 2.77 -0.97
CA ASP A 16 -19.46 2.83 -0.49
C ASP A 16 -20.30 3.71 -1.43
N ALA A 17 -19.75 4.84 -1.87
CA ALA A 17 -20.41 5.69 -2.86
C ALA A 17 -20.63 4.99 -4.22
N LEU A 18 -19.69 4.15 -4.67
CA LEU A 18 -19.84 3.35 -5.89
C LEU A 18 -20.90 2.27 -5.74
N ASP A 19 -20.95 1.60 -4.60
CA ASP A 19 -21.91 0.53 -4.31
C ASP A 19 -23.34 1.11 -4.19
N GLU A 20 -23.49 2.30 -3.60
CA GLU A 20 -24.76 2.99 -3.44
C GLU A 20 -25.25 3.67 -4.73
N ASN A 21 -24.36 4.38 -5.44
CA ASN A 21 -24.75 5.30 -6.52
C ASN A 21 -24.31 4.85 -7.92
N GLY A 22 -23.55 3.75 -8.01
CA GLY A 22 -22.93 3.33 -9.26
C GLY A 22 -21.83 4.29 -9.74
N LYS A 23 -21.51 4.23 -11.04
CA LYS A 23 -20.49 5.09 -11.65
C LYS A 23 -21.08 6.48 -11.91
N THR A 24 -20.82 7.42 -11.00
CA THR A 24 -21.32 8.80 -11.10
C THR A 24 -20.38 9.74 -11.87
N ALA A 25 -19.09 9.41 -11.94
CA ALA A 25 -18.10 10.20 -12.67
C ALA A 25 -17.97 9.74 -14.13
N GLU A 26 -17.83 10.70 -15.05
CA GLU A 26 -17.57 10.42 -16.46
C GLU A 26 -16.23 9.67 -16.63
N PRO A 27 -16.21 8.52 -17.33
CA PRO A 27 -14.97 7.82 -17.63
C PRO A 27 -14.03 8.69 -18.47
N GLY A 28 -12.80 8.87 -18.01
CA GLY A 28 -11.81 9.68 -18.69
C GLY A 28 -10.44 9.54 -18.04
N VAL A 29 -9.44 10.18 -18.66
CA VAL A 29 -8.05 10.14 -18.17
C VAL A 29 -7.98 10.59 -16.71
N ASP A 30 -8.54 11.75 -16.39
CA ASP A 30 -8.51 12.32 -15.04
C ASP A 30 -9.11 11.38 -13.97
N THR A 31 -10.23 10.72 -14.28
CA THR A 31 -10.90 9.82 -13.32
C THR A 31 -10.13 8.53 -13.09
N TRP A 32 -9.47 8.00 -14.13
CA TRP A 32 -8.58 6.85 -14.00
C TRP A 32 -7.27 7.20 -13.30
N GLU A 33 -6.69 8.34 -13.61
CA GLU A 33 -5.48 8.84 -12.94
C GLU A 33 -5.72 9.05 -11.45
N ALA A 34 -6.83 9.68 -11.07
CA ALA A 34 -7.20 9.86 -9.65
C ALA A 34 -7.30 8.50 -8.92
N THR A 35 -7.92 7.50 -9.54
CA THR A 35 -8.04 6.15 -8.99
C THR A 35 -6.67 5.48 -8.81
N ASN A 36 -5.81 5.58 -9.82
CA ASN A 36 -4.46 5.02 -9.79
C ASN A 36 -3.55 5.70 -8.75
N LEU A 37 -3.60 7.03 -8.70
CA LEU A 37 -2.84 7.83 -7.73
C LEU A 37 -3.28 7.51 -6.30
N LEU A 38 -4.58 7.39 -6.03
CA LEU A 38 -5.07 6.96 -4.71
C LEU A 38 -4.57 5.56 -4.34
N CYS A 39 -4.58 4.62 -5.29
CA CYS A 39 -4.08 3.26 -5.07
C CYS A 39 -2.58 3.27 -4.69
N VAL A 40 -1.74 3.95 -5.49
CA VAL A 40 -0.30 4.05 -5.24
C VAL A 40 0.00 4.80 -3.93
N ALA A 41 -0.71 5.89 -3.65
CA ALA A 41 -0.56 6.65 -2.41
C ALA A 41 -0.81 5.78 -1.18
N ARG A 42 -1.89 4.97 -1.18
CA ARG A 42 -2.18 4.02 -0.10
C ARG A 42 -1.04 3.02 0.10
N VAL A 43 -0.53 2.43 -0.99
CA VAL A 43 0.57 1.46 -0.94
C VAL A 43 1.84 2.08 -0.35
N LEU A 44 2.23 3.27 -0.82
CA LEU A 44 3.44 3.96 -0.37
C LEU A 44 3.35 4.36 1.11
N VAL A 45 2.23 4.97 1.51
CA VAL A 45 2.04 5.43 2.89
C VAL A 45 1.97 4.27 3.86
N GLU A 46 1.33 3.16 3.49
CA GLU A 46 1.27 1.97 4.33
C GLU A 46 2.65 1.29 4.47
N ALA A 47 3.43 1.22 3.40
CA ALA A 47 4.81 0.74 3.46
C ALA A 47 5.70 1.63 4.34
N ALA A 48 5.59 2.95 4.20
CA ALA A 48 6.32 3.93 5.01
C ALA A 48 5.92 3.87 6.49
N ARG A 49 4.61 3.70 6.79
CA ARG A 49 4.08 3.53 8.15
C ARG A 49 4.67 2.30 8.81
N ARG A 50 4.77 1.18 8.07
CA ARG A 50 5.29 -0.07 8.59
C ARG A 50 6.80 -0.03 8.80
N ARG A 51 7.57 0.63 7.93
CA ARG A 51 9.05 0.68 8.02
C ARG A 51 9.52 1.64 9.12
N GLU A 52 10.05 1.08 10.20
CA GLU A 52 10.52 1.83 11.37
C GLU A 52 12.05 2.04 11.41
N GLU A 53 12.61 2.55 10.31
CA GLU A 53 14.01 2.96 10.20
C GLU A 53 14.15 4.09 9.17
N THR A 54 15.38 4.59 9.00
CA THR A 54 15.79 5.46 7.89
C THR A 54 16.73 4.71 6.94
N ARG A 55 16.41 4.71 5.64
CA ARG A 55 17.23 4.08 4.58
C ARG A 55 16.93 4.66 3.21
N GLY A 56 17.96 5.19 2.54
CA GLY A 56 17.83 5.76 1.20
C GLY A 56 16.90 6.98 1.21
N CYS A 57 15.91 7.01 0.32
CA CYS A 57 14.93 8.11 0.25
C CYS A 57 13.87 8.08 1.36
N HIS A 58 13.74 6.98 2.13
CA HIS A 58 12.85 6.90 3.27
C HIS A 58 13.58 7.38 4.53
N TRP A 59 13.24 8.58 4.99
CA TRP A 59 13.81 9.19 6.19
C TRP A 59 12.73 9.44 7.25
N ARG A 60 13.07 9.18 8.51
CA ARG A 60 12.17 9.33 9.65
C ARG A 60 12.90 10.00 10.82
N GLU A 61 12.36 11.10 11.30
CA GLU A 61 12.88 11.81 12.47
C GLU A 61 12.84 10.96 13.74
N ASP A 62 11.76 10.17 13.91
CA ASP A 62 11.55 9.31 15.07
C ASP A 62 12.34 8.00 15.01
N ARG A 63 12.90 7.65 13.84
CA ARG A 63 13.74 6.48 13.59
C ARG A 63 14.91 6.85 12.67
N PRO A 64 15.87 7.67 13.15
CA PRO A 64 16.89 8.28 12.30
C PRO A 64 17.98 7.29 11.84
N GLY A 65 18.12 6.16 12.54
CA GLY A 65 19.10 5.13 12.24
C GLY A 65 18.61 4.09 11.23
N ARG A 66 19.57 3.43 10.58
CA ARG A 66 19.36 2.19 9.84
C ARG A 66 19.33 1.01 10.81
N ASP A 67 18.41 0.09 10.62
CA ASP A 67 18.28 -1.13 11.43
C ASP A 67 18.30 -2.36 10.50
N ASP A 68 19.47 -2.97 10.34
CA ASP A 68 19.62 -4.15 9.50
C ASP A 68 19.10 -5.44 10.15
N THR A 69 18.89 -5.47 11.47
CA THR A 69 18.35 -6.64 12.16
C THR A 69 16.86 -6.79 11.84
N ALA A 70 16.09 -5.71 11.95
CA ALA A 70 14.66 -5.75 11.67
C ALA A 70 14.32 -5.47 10.20
N TRP A 71 15.08 -4.64 9.48
CA TRP A 71 14.63 -4.06 8.20
C TRP A 71 15.48 -4.37 6.98
N ARG A 72 16.50 -5.24 7.08
CA ARG A 72 17.22 -5.76 5.90
C ARG A 72 16.38 -6.81 5.14
N ARG A 73 15.22 -6.36 4.66
CA ARG A 73 14.17 -7.13 3.97
C ARG A 73 13.26 -6.19 3.17
N HIS A 74 12.45 -6.76 2.29
CA HIS A 74 11.47 -6.03 1.49
C HIS A 74 10.13 -5.96 2.18
N ILE A 75 9.40 -4.86 1.95
CA ILE A 75 7.96 -4.78 2.25
C ILE A 75 7.22 -5.08 0.96
N VAL A 76 6.37 -6.09 1.01
CA VAL A 76 5.56 -6.55 -0.12
C VAL A 76 4.11 -6.20 0.19
N VAL A 77 3.53 -5.38 -0.68
CA VAL A 77 2.11 -5.01 -0.60
C VAL A 77 1.38 -5.67 -1.76
N ARG A 78 0.27 -6.34 -1.46
CA ARG A 78 -0.65 -6.91 -2.44
C ARG A 78 -2.03 -6.31 -2.28
N LEU A 79 -2.75 -6.17 -3.38
CA LEU A 79 -4.15 -5.80 -3.37
C LEU A 79 -4.98 -7.08 -3.35
N ASN A 80 -5.81 -7.25 -2.33
CA ASN A 80 -6.75 -8.36 -2.24
C ASN A 80 -7.91 -8.17 -3.22
N PRO A 81 -8.71 -9.23 -3.50
CA PRO A 81 -9.89 -9.13 -4.36
C PRO A 81 -10.88 -8.06 -3.87
N ASP A 82 -10.99 -7.90 -2.54
CA ASP A 82 -11.80 -6.88 -1.88
C ASP A 82 -11.14 -5.49 -1.85
N ARG A 83 -10.04 -5.27 -2.57
CA ARG A 83 -9.30 -3.99 -2.64
C ARG A 83 -8.67 -3.51 -1.31
N SER A 84 -8.63 -4.37 -0.29
CA SER A 84 -7.80 -4.16 0.90
C SER A 84 -6.32 -4.42 0.58
N LEU A 85 -5.42 -3.81 1.37
CA LEU A 85 -3.98 -4.01 1.23
C LEU A 85 -3.50 -5.13 2.16
N ALA A 86 -2.95 -6.19 1.59
CA ALA A 86 -2.22 -7.22 2.32
C ALA A 86 -0.73 -6.86 2.36
N VAL A 87 -0.21 -6.54 3.55
CA VAL A 87 1.16 -6.09 3.75
C VAL A 87 1.94 -7.17 4.48
N ARG A 88 3.08 -7.56 3.95
CA ARG A 88 4.02 -8.48 4.61
C ARG A 88 5.46 -8.07 4.37
N THR A 89 6.36 -8.63 5.16
CA THR A 89 7.79 -8.54 4.90
C THR A 89 8.32 -9.84 4.32
N THR A 90 9.45 -9.80 3.64
CA THR A 90 10.22 -11.01 3.30
C THR A 90 11.09 -11.44 4.49
N ASP A 91 11.48 -12.71 4.53
CA ASP A 91 12.42 -13.22 5.54
C ASP A 91 13.88 -12.92 5.16
N THR A 92 14.15 -12.83 3.86
CA THR A 92 15.47 -12.51 3.29
C THR A 92 15.42 -11.22 2.47
N THR A 93 16.56 -10.86 1.87
CA THR A 93 16.65 -9.76 0.89
C THR A 93 16.22 -10.16 -0.52
N ASP A 94 15.77 -11.40 -0.72
CA ASP A 94 15.32 -11.87 -2.03
C ASP A 94 13.90 -11.39 -2.29
N PHE A 95 13.61 -11.08 -3.55
CA PHE A 95 12.25 -10.74 -3.94
C PHE A 95 11.41 -12.01 -4.07
N PRO A 96 10.15 -11.99 -3.60
CA PRO A 96 9.25 -13.11 -3.86
C PRO A 96 8.94 -13.21 -5.35
N PRO A 97 8.54 -14.40 -5.84
CA PRO A 97 8.02 -14.55 -7.19
C PRO A 97 6.87 -13.57 -7.47
N THR A 98 6.83 -13.05 -8.70
CA THR A 98 5.76 -12.15 -9.17
C THR A 98 4.49 -12.90 -9.53
N LEU A 99 4.58 -14.20 -9.81
CA LEU A 99 3.43 -15.07 -10.00
C LEU A 99 2.81 -15.46 -8.65
N PRO A 100 1.48 -15.59 -8.56
CA PRO A 100 0.84 -16.18 -7.40
C PRO A 100 1.42 -17.58 -7.17
N GLN A 101 1.96 -17.85 -5.99
CA GLN A 101 2.18 -19.23 -5.57
C GLN A 101 0.78 -19.84 -5.42
N ALA A 102 0.50 -20.90 -6.19
CA ALA A 102 -0.70 -21.69 -5.97
C ALA A 102 -0.73 -22.05 -4.48
N GLN A 103 -1.82 -21.73 -3.79
CA GLN A 103 -1.98 -22.16 -2.41
C GLN A 103 -1.95 -23.68 -2.44
N GLU A 104 -0.85 -24.28 -1.99
CA GLU A 104 -0.80 -25.70 -1.70
C GLU A 104 -1.84 -25.93 -0.60
N GLN A 105 -2.87 -26.71 -0.96
CA GLN A 105 -3.94 -27.15 -0.07
C GLN A 105 -3.42 -28.21 0.89
#